data_AF-A0A3P5WFJ3-F1
#
_entry.id   AF-A0A3P5WFJ3-F1
#
_cell.length_a   1.000
_cell.length_b   1.000
_cell.length_c   1.000
_cell.angle_alpha   90.00
_cell.angle_beta   90.00
_cell.angle_gamma   90.00
#
_symmetry.space_group_name_H-M   'P 1'
#
loop_
_entity.id
_entity.type
_entity.pdbx_description
1 polymer ?
#
loop_
_entity_poly.entity_id
_entity_poly.type
_entity_poly.pdbx_seq_one_letter_code
_entity_poly.pdbx_strand_id
1 'polypeptide(L)' 'MNKRQLESEIAELKMDYISLQGDIEKLESTGNDSYVTKAEVRLAKLEEKLAELNKQLDDLE' A
#
# COMPACT_ATOMS: atom_id res chain seq x y z
N MET A 1 10.96 -3.62 -15.87
CA MET A 1 10.59 -2.19 -15.81
C MET A 1 11.85 -1.35 -15.84
N ASN A 2 11.77 -0.07 -16.18
CA ASN A 2 12.88 0.87 -15.98
C ASN A 2 12.72 1.63 -14.65
N LYS A 3 13.78 2.30 -14.18
CA LYS A 3 13.81 3.07 -12.93
C LYS A 3 12.60 4.00 -12.76
N ARG A 4 12.30 4.81 -13.79
CA ARG A 4 11.17 5.76 -13.76
C ARG A 4 9.81 5.07 -13.63
N GLN A 5 9.63 3.91 -14.27
CA GLN A 5 8.39 3.15 -14.17
C GLN A 5 8.20 2.59 -12.75
N LEU A 6 9.26 2.08 -12.12
CA LEU A 6 9.21 1.61 -10.72
C LEU A 6 8.92 2.77 -9.76
N GLU A 7 9.61 3.90 -9.90
CA GLU A 7 9.38 5.09 -9.08
C GLU A 7 7.92 5.59 -9.19
N SER A 8 7.36 5.56 -10.41
CA SER A 8 5.96 5.91 -10.66
C SER A 8 4.99 4.94 -9.97
N GLU A 9 5.22 3.63 -10.11
CA GLU A 9 4.35 2.61 -9.50
C GLU A 9 4.43 2.64 -7.96
N ILE A 10 5.64 2.86 -7.41
CA ILE A 10 5.85 3.08 -5.97
C ILE A 10 5.07 4.32 -5.49
N ALA A 11 5.09 5.42 -6.25
CA ALA A 11 4.38 6.63 -5.88
C ALA A 11 2.86 6.41 -5.87
N GLU A 12 2.32 5.72 -6.87
CA GLU A 12 0.90 5.35 -6.95
C GLU A 12 0.50 4.44 -5.78
N LEU A 13 1.27 3.39 -5.51
CA LEU A 13 1.04 2.48 -4.38
C LEU A 13 1.06 3.19 -3.02
N LYS A 14 1.93 4.20 -2.85
CA LYS A 14 1.94 5.02 -1.62
C LYS A 14 0.66 5.85 -1.47
N MET A 15 0.09 6.35 -2.57
CA MET A 15 -1.19 7.06 -2.51
C MET A 15 -2.33 6.12 -2.12
N ASP A 16 -2.37 4.92 -2.70
CA ASP A 16 -3.36 3.90 -2.36
C ASP A 16 -3.25 3.46 -0.89
N TYR A 17 -2.01 3.27 -0.41
CA TYR A 17 -1.73 2.95 0.99
C TYR A 17 -2.30 4.01 1.94
N ILE A 18 -2.02 5.29 1.68
CA ILE A 18 -2.51 6.40 2.51
C ILE A 18 -4.04 6.47 2.49
N SER A 19 -4.65 6.30 1.31
CA SER A 19 -6.11 6.30 1.19
C SER A 19 -6.73 5.16 2.00
N LEU A 20 -6.17 3.94 1.89
CA LEU A 20 -6.69 2.78 2.59
C LEU A 20 -6.52 2.90 4.10
N GLN A 21 -5.41 3.46 4.58
CA GLN A 21 -5.20 3.74 6.00
C GLN A 21 -6.28 4.69 6.54
N GLY A 22 -6.58 5.77 5.82
CA GLY A 22 -7.65 6.69 6.23
C GLY A 22 -9.04 6.07 6.21
N ASP A 23 -9.28 5.08 5.34
CA ASP A 23 -10.53 4.33 5.33
C ASP A 23 -10.62 3.33 6.49
N ILE A 24 -9.50 2.73 6.90
CA ILE A 24 -9.41 1.89 8.11
C ILE A 24 -9.78 2.71 9.35
N GLU A 25 -9.20 3.90 9.53
CA GLU A 25 -9.48 4.77 10.68
C GLU A 25 -10.98 5.12 10.78
N LYS A 26 -11.64 5.35 9.64
CA LYS A 26 -13.10 5.58 9.58
C LYS A 26 -13.89 4.31 9.92
N LEU A 27 -13.47 3.15 9.42
CA LEU A 27 -14.13 1.88 9.69
C LEU A 27 -14.03 1.52 11.18
N GLU A 28 -12.88 1.72 11.81
CA GLU A 28 -12.67 1.57 13.25
C GLU A 28 -13.60 2.50 14.04
N SER A 29 -13.70 3.76 13.62
CA SER A 29 -14.58 4.76 14.25
C SER A 29 -16.08 4.42 14.16
N THR A 30 -16.48 3.53 13.25
CA THR A 30 -17.88 3.09 13.07
C THR A 30 -18.18 1.72 13.68
N GLY A 31 -17.19 1.05 14.30
CA GLY A 31 -17.35 -0.27 14.91
C GLY A 31 -17.51 -1.42 13.89
N ASN A 32 -16.99 -1.24 12.67
CA ASN A 32 -17.10 -2.20 11.58
C ASN A 32 -15.92 -3.17 11.55
N ASP A 33 -15.64 -3.87 12.65
CA ASP A 33 -14.41 -4.66 12.86
C ASP A 33 -14.12 -5.67 11.74
N SER A 34 -15.15 -6.33 11.18
CA SER A 34 -14.95 -7.27 10.07
C SER A 34 -14.45 -6.58 8.79
N TYR A 35 -14.83 -5.33 8.56
CA TYR A 35 -14.34 -4.53 7.44
C TYR A 35 -12.95 -3.98 7.69
N VAL A 36 -12.64 -3.62 8.95
CA VAL A 36 -11.28 -3.25 9.39
C VAL A 36 -10.30 -4.38 9.07
N THR A 37 -10.57 -5.61 9.52
CA THR A 37 -9.68 -6.76 9.25
C THR A 37 -9.48 -7.01 7.76
N LYS A 38 -10.52 -6.86 6.94
CA LYS A 38 -10.40 -7.00 5.48
C LYS A 38 -9.55 -5.89 4.86
N ALA A 39 -9.65 -4.68 5.38
CA ALA A 39 -8.87 -3.54 4.94
C ALA A 39 -7.40 -3.66 5.37
N GLU A 40 -7.12 -4.14 6.59
CA GLU A 40 -5.76 -4.45 7.06
C GLU A 40 -5.08 -5.52 6.18
N VAL A 41 -5.80 -6.57 5.79
CA VAL A 41 -5.25 -7.58 4.86
C VAL A 41 -4.91 -6.98 3.50
N ARG A 42 -5.67 -5.98 3.04
CA ARG A 42 -5.34 -5.26 1.81
C ARG A 42 -4.14 -4.35 2.01
N LEU A 43 -4.04 -3.69 3.16
CA LEU A 43 -2.91 -2.82 3.52
C LEU A 43 -1.60 -3.61 3.53
N ALA A 44 -1.58 -4.78 4.18
CA ALA A 44 -0.43 -5.67 4.21
C ALA A 44 0.04 -6.09 2.80
N LYS A 45 -0.90 -6.34 1.87
CA LYS A 45 -0.55 -6.64 0.47
C LYS A 45 0.06 -5.44 -0.26
N LEU A 46 -0.41 -4.22 0.03
CA LEU A 46 0.21 -3.02 -0.52
C LEU A 46 1.64 -2.87 0.01
N GLU A 47 1.87 -3.13 1.29
CA GLU A 47 3.21 -3.11 1.91
C GLU A 47 4.16 -4.15 1.29
N GLU A 48 3.70 -5.39 1.11
CA GLU A 48 4.48 -6.44 0.44
C GLU A 48 4.89 -6.01 -0.98
N LYS A 49 3.94 -5.48 -1.76
CA LYS A 49 4.20 -5.01 -3.12
C LYS A 49 5.15 -3.80 -3.13
N LEU A 50 5.00 -2.87 -2.19
CA LEU A 50 5.89 -1.73 -2.02
C LEU A 50 7.32 -2.19 -1.72
N ALA A 51 7.49 -3.16 -0.82
CA ALA A 51 8.79 -3.73 -0.49
C ALA A 51 9.44 -4.39 -1.72
N GLU A 52 8.66 -5.15 -2.50
CA GLU A 52 9.13 -5.78 -3.73
C GLU A 52 9.61 -4.74 -4.75
N LEU A 53 8.83 -3.69 -5.00
CA LEU A 53 9.19 -2.66 -5.97
C LEU A 53 10.41 -1.84 -5.52
N ASN A 54 10.51 -1.51 -4.23
CA ASN A 54 11.69 -0.83 -3.70
C ASN A 54 12.95 -1.69 -3.84
N LYS A 55 12.84 -3.00 -3.63
CA LYS A 55 13.95 -3.93 -3.87
C LYS A 55 14.35 -3.95 -5.35
N GLN A 56 13.39 -4.03 -6.26
CA GLN A 56 13.67 -3.96 -7.70
C GLN A 56 14.29 -2.62 -8.11
N LEU A 57 13.94 -1.53 -7.43
CA LEU A 57 14.51 -0.21 -7.68
C LEU A 57 15.96 -0.13 -7.21
N ASP A 58 16.25 -0.66 -6.02
CA ASP A 58 17.60 -0.74 -5.43
C ASP A 58 18.53 -1.62 -6.29
N ASP A 59 18.03 -2.75 -6.80
CA ASP A 59 18.76 -3.64 -7.71
C ASP A 59 19.11 -2.97 -9.08
N LEU A 60 18.51 -1.82 -9.40
CA LEU A 60 18.76 -1.04 -10.62
C LEU A 60 19.66 0.20 -10.39
N GLU A 61 20.02 0.53 -9.14
CA GLU A 61 20.96 1.60 -8.80
C GLU A 61 22.42 1.15 -8.93
#